data_AF-A0A9X8VCN6-F1
#
_entry.id   AF-A0A9X8VCN6-F1
#
_cell.length_a   1.000
_cell.length_b   1.000
_cell.length_c   1.000
_cell.angle_alpha   90.00
_cell.angle_beta   90.00
_cell.angle_gamma   90.00
#
_symmetry.space_group_name_H-M   'P 1'
#
loop_
_entity.id
_entity.type
_entity.pdbx_description
1 polymer ?
#
loop_
_entity_poly.entity_id
_entity_poly.type
_entity_poly.pdbx_seq_one_letter_code
_entity_poly.pdbx_strand_id
1 'polypeptide(L)' 'NSFRSTTDAIKRNARERNLTLRQVALEAASPRPAFSGTPEAVADGLQRWFDGAAADGFIISGGTPNAFGHFVDRVVPILQ' A
#
# COMPACT_ATOMS: atom_id res chain seq x y z
N ASN A 1 16.08 11.04 12.70
CA ASN A 1 16.24 9.58 12.81
C ASN A 1 15.45 8.73 11.80
N SER A 2 14.56 9.30 10.96
CA SER A 2 13.77 8.54 9.97
C SER A 2 14.63 7.83 8.89
N PHE A 3 15.69 8.48 8.40
CA PHE A 3 16.52 7.96 7.30
C PHE A 3 17.24 6.63 7.61
N ARG A 4 17.65 6.45 8.87
CA ARG A 4 18.33 5.23 9.33
C ARG A 4 17.35 4.05 9.38
N SER A 5 16.16 4.28 9.91
CA SER A 5 15.09 3.26 10.01
C SER A 5 14.69 2.70 8.64
N THR A 6 14.51 3.56 7.64
CA THR A 6 14.14 3.12 6.28
C THR A 6 15.26 2.32 5.63
N THR A 7 16.51 2.77 5.76
CA THR A 7 17.66 2.08 5.17
C THR A 7 17.87 0.70 5.78
N ASP A 8 17.68 0.57 7.11
CA ASP A 8 17.81 -0.72 7.80
C ASP A 8 16.71 -1.70 7.39
N ALA A 9 15.47 -1.22 7.19
CA ALA A 9 14.37 -2.03 6.67
C ALA A 9 14.66 -2.53 5.24
N ILE A 10 15.18 -1.67 4.35
CA ILE A 10 15.55 -2.05 2.97
C ILE A 10 16.63 -3.14 2.99
N LYS A 11 17.69 -2.98 3.79
CA LYS A 11 18.78 -3.98 3.90
C LYS A 11 18.28 -5.30 4.45
N ARG A 12 17.41 -5.27 5.45
CA ARG A 12 16.81 -6.48 6.04
C ARG A 12 15.97 -7.23 4.99
N ASN A 13 15.06 -6.54 4.30
CA ASN A 13 14.20 -7.13 3.28
C ASN A 13 15.00 -7.72 2.11
N ALA A 14 16.05 -7.02 1.67
CA ALA A 14 16.94 -7.50 0.61
C ALA A 14 17.61 -8.83 0.97
N ARG A 15 18.06 -8.99 2.21
CA ARG A 15 18.69 -10.23 2.71
C ARG A 15 17.67 -11.36 2.86
N GLU A 16 16.54 -11.09 3.52
CA GLU A 16 15.50 -12.09 3.77
C GLU A 16 14.94 -12.69 2.47
N ARG A 17 14.88 -11.89 1.40
CA ARG A 17 14.31 -12.29 0.11
C ARG A 17 15.37 -12.55 -0.98
N ASN A 18 16.66 -12.56 -0.63
CA ASN A 18 17.77 -12.76 -1.56
C ASN A 18 17.69 -11.89 -2.83
N LEU A 19 17.38 -10.60 -2.66
CA LEU A 19 17.18 -9.68 -3.79
C LEU A 19 18.50 -9.23 -4.39
N THR A 20 18.55 -9.17 -5.71
CA THR A 20 19.61 -8.47 -6.46
C THR A 20 19.51 -6.95 -6.25
N LEU A 21 20.61 -6.23 -6.48
CA LEU A 21 20.63 -4.76 -6.36
C LEU A 21 19.55 -4.09 -7.23
N ARG A 22 19.31 -4.60 -8.45
CA ARG A 22 18.25 -4.10 -9.35
C ARG A 22 16.86 -4.26 -8.74
N GLN A 23 16.59 -5.40 -8.09
CA GLN A 23 15.30 -5.64 -7.44
C GLN A 23 15.11 -4.74 -6.21
N VAL A 24 16.15 -4.57 -5.40
CA VAL A 24 16.11 -3.65 -4.24
C VAL A 24 15.82 -2.22 -4.69
N ALA A 25 16.53 -1.74 -5.74
CA ALA A 25 16.31 -0.41 -6.29
C ALA A 25 14.87 -0.24 -6.82
N LEU A 26 14.36 -1.24 -7.54
CA LEU A 26 13.00 -1.22 -8.09
C LEU A 26 11.93 -1.17 -6.98
N GLU A 27 12.08 -1.95 -5.91
CA GLU A 27 11.11 -1.94 -4.81
C GLU A 27 11.16 -0.64 -3.99
N ALA A 28 12.34 -0.09 -3.77
CA ALA A 28 12.48 1.18 -3.06
C ALA A 28 11.89 2.37 -3.86
N ALA A 29 11.99 2.33 -5.19
CA ALA A 29 11.43 3.35 -6.08
C ALA A 29 9.91 3.21 -6.30
N SER A 30 9.36 2.02 -6.08
CA SER A 30 7.96 1.69 -6.36
C SER A 30 7.28 1.07 -5.13
N PRO A 31 7.03 1.86 -4.07
CA PRO A 31 6.36 1.36 -2.88
C PRO A 31 4.97 0.83 -3.24
N ARG A 32 4.70 -0.40 -2.81
CA ARG A 32 3.39 -1.03 -3.03
C ARG A 32 2.36 -0.42 -2.08
N PRO A 33 1.13 -0.17 -2.54
CA PRO A 33 0.06 0.24 -1.65
C PRO A 33 -0.23 -0.86 -0.63
N ALA A 34 -0.76 -0.48 0.54
CA ALA A 34 -1.13 -1.43 1.58
C ALA A 34 -2.20 -2.43 1.11
N PHE A 35 -3.05 -2.01 0.18
CA PHE A 35 -4.09 -2.82 -0.45
C PHE A 35 -3.94 -2.78 -1.97
N SER A 36 -3.94 -3.94 -2.59
CA SER A 36 -3.92 -4.10 -4.04
C SER A 36 -4.69 -5.35 -4.42
N GLY A 37 -5.60 -5.27 -5.39
CA GLY A 37 -6.43 -6.40 -5.80
C GLY A 37 -7.73 -5.96 -6.45
N THR A 38 -8.76 -6.80 -6.32
CA THR A 38 -10.12 -6.48 -6.74
C THR A 38 -10.72 -5.40 -5.84
N PRO A 39 -11.79 -4.71 -6.27
CA PRO A 39 -12.48 -3.73 -5.43
C PRO A 39 -12.91 -4.29 -4.07
N GLU A 40 -13.37 -5.55 -4.02
CA GLU A 40 -13.75 -6.26 -2.80
C GLU A 40 -12.55 -6.46 -1.88
N ALA A 41 -11.41 -6.92 -2.41
CA ALA A 41 -10.20 -7.12 -1.61
C ALA A 41 -9.69 -5.82 -0.98
N VAL A 42 -9.87 -4.68 -1.67
CA VAL A 42 -9.55 -3.36 -1.13
C VAL A 42 -10.56 -2.95 -0.06
N ALA A 43 -11.86 -3.08 -0.33
CA ALA A 43 -12.92 -2.76 0.62
C ALA A 43 -12.77 -3.55 1.93
N ASP A 44 -12.55 -4.87 1.84
CA ASP A 44 -12.30 -5.74 3.00
C ASP A 44 -11.08 -5.28 3.80
N GLY A 45 -10.02 -4.82 3.12
CA GLY A 45 -8.82 -4.29 3.76
C GLY A 45 -9.08 -3.03 4.57
N LEU A 46 -9.81 -2.09 3.97
CA LEU A 46 -10.20 -0.82 4.61
C LEU A 46 -11.12 -1.09 5.81
N GLN A 47 -12.13 -1.94 5.64
CA GLN A 47 -13.07 -2.28 6.70
C GLN A 47 -12.35 -2.98 7.87
N ARG A 48 -11.45 -3.93 7.61
CA ARG A 48 -10.65 -4.56 8.67
C ARG A 48 -9.84 -3.56 9.49
N TRP A 49 -9.28 -2.54 8.84
CA TRP A 49 -8.51 -1.50 9.56
C TRP A 49 -9.42 -0.58 10.37
N PHE A 50 -10.59 -0.23 9.84
CA PHE A 50 -11.57 0.57 10.56
C PHE A 50 -12.12 -0.18 11.79
N ASP A 51 -12.63 -1.39 11.59
CA ASP A 51 -13.20 -2.24 12.65
C ASP A 51 -12.17 -2.60 13.72
N GLY A 52 -10.90 -2.76 13.31
CA GLY A 52 -9.78 -3.02 14.20
C GLY A 52 -9.24 -1.79 14.94
N ALA A 53 -9.88 -0.62 14.79
CA ALA A 53 -9.41 0.67 15.32
C ALA A 53 -7.96 1.00 14.92
N ALA A 54 -7.53 0.54 13.74
CA ALA A 54 -6.22 0.83 13.17
C ALA A 54 -6.23 2.16 12.39
N ALA A 55 -7.40 2.62 11.94
CA ALA A 55 -7.58 3.92 11.28
C ALA A 55 -9.04 4.42 11.41
N ASP A 56 -9.21 5.72 11.64
CA ASP A 56 -10.52 6.39 11.63
C ASP A 56 -10.91 6.94 10.23
N GLY A 57 -9.96 6.91 9.28
CA GLY A 57 -10.13 7.41 7.93
C GLY A 57 -8.88 7.21 7.09
N PHE A 58 -9.00 7.43 5.78
CA PHE A 58 -7.95 7.12 4.81
C PHE A 58 -7.70 8.29 3.85
N ILE A 59 -6.43 8.58 3.59
CA ILE A 59 -6.03 9.46 2.48
C ILE A 59 -5.85 8.59 1.24
N ILE A 60 -6.63 8.88 0.21
CA ILE A 60 -6.57 8.16 -1.07
C ILE A 60 -5.71 8.95 -2.05
N SER A 61 -4.53 8.41 -2.38
CA SER A 61 -3.63 8.98 -3.38
C SER A 61 -3.49 8.02 -4.57
N GLY A 62 -3.81 8.50 -5.76
CA GLY A 62 -3.68 7.74 -7.00
C GLY A 62 -2.30 7.90 -7.66
N GLY A 63 -1.72 6.80 -8.15
CA GLY A 63 -0.51 6.84 -8.98
C GLY A 63 -0.78 7.23 -10.45
N THR A 64 -2.05 7.33 -10.84
CA THR A 64 -2.50 7.69 -12.19
C THR A 64 -3.71 8.64 -12.10
N PRO A 65 -3.98 9.45 -13.15
CA PRO A 65 -5.11 10.39 -13.15
C PRO A 65 -6.47 9.74 -12.86
N ASN A 66 -6.65 8.48 -13.24
CA ASN A 66 -7.93 7.78 -13.13
C ASN A 66 -8.07 6.97 -11.84
N ALA A 67 -7.01 6.82 -11.05
CA ALA A 67 -7.01 5.95 -9.88
C ALA A 67 -8.05 6.38 -8.83
N PHE A 68 -8.23 7.69 -8.63
CA PHE A 68 -9.26 8.19 -7.72
C PHE A 68 -10.69 7.90 -8.22
N GLY A 69 -10.95 8.13 -9.52
CA GLY A 69 -12.26 7.80 -10.11
C GLY A 69 -12.59 6.31 -9.99
N HIS A 70 -11.62 5.43 -10.29
CA HIS A 70 -11.79 3.98 -10.10
C HIS A 70 -12.09 3.59 -8.65
N PHE A 71 -11.43 4.24 -7.67
CA PHE A 71 -11.71 4.00 -6.27
C PHE A 71 -13.14 4.38 -5.90
N VAL A 72 -13.58 5.58 -6.29
CA VAL A 72 -14.93 6.08 -6.02
C VAL A 72 -15.98 5.20 -6.68
N ASP A 73 -15.80 4.81 -7.95
CA ASP A 73 -16.81 4.06 -8.70
C ASP A 73 -16.92 2.59 -8.30
N ARG A 74 -15.82 2.00 -7.78
CA ARG A 74 -15.72 0.55 -7.59
C ARG A 74 -15.65 0.12 -6.13
N VAL A 75 -15.04 0.92 -5.25
CA VAL A 75 -14.80 0.54 -3.85
C VAL A 75 -15.82 1.19 -2.92
N VAL A 76 -16.09 2.49 -3.07
CA VAL A 76 -17.02 3.21 -2.19
C VAL A 76 -18.41 2.58 -2.12
N PRO A 77 -19.01 2.08 -3.22
CA PRO A 77 -20.32 1.41 -3.15
C PRO A 77 -20.33 0.13 -2.33
N ILE A 78 -19.19 -0.56 -2.19
CA ILE A 78 -19.05 -1.80 -1.40
C ILE A 78 -19.03 -1.49 0.10
N LEU A 79 -18.59 -0.28 0.47
CA LEU A 79 -18.43 0.16 1.86
C LEU A 79 -19.68 0.83 2.45
N GLN A 80 -20.82 0.82 1.75
CA GLN A 80 -22.09 1.42 2.21
C GLN A 80 -22.91 0.49 3.10
#